data_AF-A0A7S2KFU6-F1
#
_entry.id   AF-A0A7S2KFU6-F1
#
_cell.length_a   1.000
_cell.length_b   1.000
_cell.length_c   1.000
_cell.angle_alpha   90.00
_cell.angle_beta   90.00
_cell.angle_gamma   90.00
#
_symmetry.space_group_name_H-M   'P 1'
#
loop_
_entity.id
_entity.type
_entity.pdbx_description
1 polymer ?
#
loop_
_entity_poly.entity_id
_entity_poly.type
_entity_poly.pdbx_seq_one_letter_code
_entity_poly.pdbx_strand_id
1 'polypeptide(L)'
;MADADGDRDIFVYRGGRAPRNVTHVRIDKSVEVIEDLAFNGCVHLVQVDTHDGIRKVGKMAFHECRSLRSIDLRSVVEIGMQAFFRCANLTDVKFGDKLETIGIYAFDECTSLEHLNLTSIITIKHGAFQSCIALTSIEFSERLERIELNAFCGCERLRRIAIPLKRDLFTFDPHQQAYNQFSRCE
;
A
#
# COMPACT_ATOMS: atom_id res chain seq x y z
N MET A 1 6.99 42.98 -7.75
CA MET A 1 5.64 42.42 -7.94
C MET A 1 5.76 41.32 -8.99
N ALA A 2 6.20 40.14 -8.54
CA ALA A 2 6.40 38.97 -9.37
C ALA A 2 6.48 37.76 -8.42
N ASP A 3 5.32 37.31 -7.95
CA ASP A 3 5.22 36.00 -7.32
C ASP A 3 5.09 34.97 -8.44
N ALA A 4 6.25 34.54 -8.92
CA ALA A 4 6.38 33.28 -9.64
C ALA A 4 6.39 32.17 -8.58
N ASP A 5 5.21 31.67 -8.20
CA ASP A 5 5.10 30.42 -7.47
C ASP A 5 4.20 29.43 -8.22
N GLY A 6 4.78 28.27 -8.50
CA GLY A 6 4.27 27.27 -9.42
C GLY A 6 3.18 26.40 -8.81
N ASP A 7 2.03 27.00 -8.44
CA ASP A 7 0.84 26.25 -8.03
C ASP A 7 0.19 25.61 -9.27
N ARG A 8 0.78 24.48 -9.71
CA ARG A 8 0.17 23.60 -10.71
C ARG A 8 -1.11 23.01 -10.11
N ASP A 9 -2.26 23.49 -10.55
CA ASP A 9 -3.62 22.92 -10.40
C ASP A 9 -3.74 21.73 -9.42
N ILE A 10 -3.80 22.02 -8.11
CA ILE A 10 -4.10 21.01 -7.11
C ILE A 10 -5.57 20.64 -7.22
N PHE A 11 -5.85 19.37 -7.58
CA PHE A 11 -7.22 18.87 -7.62
C PHE A 11 -7.71 18.52 -6.21
N VAL A 12 -8.80 19.14 -5.77
CA VAL A 12 -9.43 18.83 -4.49
C VAL A 12 -10.41 17.67 -4.65
N TYR A 13 -10.09 16.51 -4.06
CA TYR A 13 -10.94 15.33 -4.10
C TYR A 13 -12.00 15.37 -3.00
N ARG A 14 -13.27 15.21 -3.39
CA ARG A 14 -14.45 15.22 -2.49
C ARG A 14 -15.32 13.95 -2.61
N GLY A 15 -14.83 12.93 -3.33
CA GLY A 15 -15.59 11.71 -3.65
C GLY A 15 -15.66 11.44 -5.15
N GLY A 16 -16.10 10.23 -5.50
CA GLY A 16 -16.23 9.75 -6.88
C GLY A 16 -14.89 9.44 -7.54
N ARG A 17 -14.83 9.66 -8.85
CA ARG A 17 -13.65 9.42 -9.69
C ARG A 17 -13.01 10.74 -10.11
N ALA A 18 -11.71 10.86 -9.87
CA ALA A 18 -10.90 12.00 -10.28
C ALA A 18 -10.61 11.98 -11.80
N PRO A 19 -10.29 13.15 -12.39
CA PRO A 19 -9.78 13.24 -13.75
C PRO A 19 -8.46 12.46 -13.90
N ARG A 20 -8.24 11.80 -15.05
CA ARG A 20 -7.06 10.95 -15.28
C ARG A 20 -5.72 11.71 -15.41
N ASN A 21 -5.78 13.02 -15.62
CA ASN A 21 -4.62 13.87 -15.87
C ASN A 21 -4.14 14.65 -14.63
N VAL A 22 -4.66 14.32 -13.43
CA VAL A 22 -4.20 14.96 -12.19
C VAL A 22 -2.75 14.60 -11.89
N THR A 23 -2.01 15.58 -11.38
CA THR A 23 -0.60 15.44 -10.95
C THR A 23 -0.43 15.64 -9.45
N HIS A 24 -1.26 16.50 -8.84
CA HIS A 24 -1.31 16.75 -7.41
C HIS A 24 -2.75 16.73 -6.95
N VAL A 25 -3.05 15.93 -5.93
CA VAL A 25 -4.37 15.83 -5.32
C VAL A 25 -4.32 16.25 -3.87
N ARG A 26 -5.34 16.98 -3.41
CA ARG A 26 -5.62 17.19 -1.99
C ARG A 26 -6.93 16.52 -1.63
N ILE A 27 -6.90 15.63 -0.65
CA ILE A 27 -8.11 15.01 -0.12
C ILE A 27 -8.82 16.02 0.80
N ASP A 28 -10.09 16.33 0.50
CA ASP A 28 -10.89 17.23 1.31
C ASP A 28 -11.11 16.66 2.71
N LYS A 29 -11.06 17.50 3.75
CA LYS A 29 -11.13 17.06 5.16
C LYS A 29 -12.40 16.29 5.52
N SER A 30 -13.46 16.44 4.73
CA SER A 30 -14.73 15.70 4.90
C SER A 30 -14.66 14.25 4.41
N VAL A 31 -13.62 13.86 3.66
CA VAL A 31 -13.50 12.53 3.06
C VAL A 31 -12.92 11.55 4.08
N GLU A 32 -13.75 10.62 4.54
CA GLU A 32 -13.30 9.51 5.39
C GLU A 32 -12.91 8.27 4.59
N VAL A 33 -13.39 8.14 3.35
CA VAL A 33 -13.13 6.99 2.49
C VAL A 33 -12.69 7.48 1.12
N ILE A 34 -11.50 7.06 0.70
CA ILE A 34 -11.11 7.18 -0.71
C ILE A 34 -11.82 6.04 -1.44
N GLU A 35 -12.80 6.38 -2.27
CA GLU A 35 -13.71 5.39 -2.84
C GLU A 35 -13.04 4.45 -3.84
N ASP A 36 -13.75 3.39 -4.19
CA ASP A 36 -13.34 2.46 -5.23
C ASP A 36 -13.07 3.22 -6.53
N LEU A 37 -11.96 2.88 -7.20
CA LEU A 37 -11.53 3.46 -8.48
C LEU A 37 -11.24 4.98 -8.48
N ALA A 38 -11.19 5.65 -7.31
CA ALA A 38 -11.08 7.11 -7.20
C ALA A 38 -10.02 7.75 -8.11
N PHE A 39 -8.82 7.20 -8.14
CA PHE A 39 -7.67 7.64 -8.93
C PHE A 39 -7.17 6.55 -9.89
N ASN A 40 -8.02 5.58 -10.25
CA ASN A 40 -7.66 4.48 -11.13
C ASN A 40 -7.12 4.98 -12.49
N GLY A 41 -5.87 4.64 -12.77
CA GLY A 41 -5.13 4.98 -13.98
C GLY A 41 -4.68 6.45 -14.04
N CYS A 42 -4.57 7.15 -12.91
CA CYS A 42 -3.95 8.48 -12.84
C CYS A 42 -2.42 8.34 -12.93
N VAL A 43 -1.93 7.99 -14.12
CA VAL A 43 -0.52 7.64 -14.35
C VAL A 43 0.45 8.80 -14.11
N HIS A 44 -0.05 10.04 -14.10
CA HIS A 44 0.74 11.25 -13.84
C HIS A 44 0.59 11.79 -12.42
N LEU A 45 -0.20 11.14 -11.55
CA LEU A 45 -0.36 11.54 -10.16
C LEU A 45 0.95 11.32 -9.41
N VAL A 46 1.56 12.41 -8.94
CA VAL A 46 2.84 12.40 -8.23
C VAL A 46 2.64 12.54 -6.72
N GLN A 47 1.68 13.38 -6.31
CA GLN A 47 1.49 13.77 -4.91
C GLN A 47 0.02 13.71 -4.51
N VAL A 48 -0.22 13.17 -3.31
CA VAL A 48 -1.54 13.13 -2.66
C VAL A 48 -1.40 13.68 -1.24
N ASP A 49 -1.97 14.85 -1.00
CA ASP A 49 -2.07 15.43 0.33
C ASP A 49 -3.27 14.81 1.05
N THR A 50 -3.00 13.91 2.00
CA THR A 50 -4.01 13.25 2.86
C THR A 50 -4.23 14.01 4.17
N HIS A 51 -5.16 13.53 5.00
CA HIS A 51 -5.40 14.04 6.36
C HIS A 51 -5.75 12.89 7.32
N ASP A 52 -5.78 13.19 8.62
CA ASP A 52 -5.95 12.19 9.69
C ASP A 52 -7.36 11.59 9.82
N GLY A 53 -8.29 12.01 8.95
CA GLY A 53 -9.68 11.57 8.92
C GLY A 53 -9.93 10.37 7.99
N ILE A 54 -8.99 10.03 7.11
CA ILE A 54 -9.16 8.94 6.16
C ILE A 54 -9.08 7.59 6.89
N ARG A 55 -10.15 6.79 6.80
CA ARG A 55 -10.26 5.47 7.45
C ARG A 55 -10.06 4.32 6.48
N LYS A 56 -10.38 4.51 5.20
CA LYS A 56 -10.35 3.42 4.22
C LYS A 56 -9.87 3.90 2.86
N VAL A 57 -9.07 3.05 2.23
CA VAL A 57 -8.73 3.14 0.80
C VAL A 57 -9.49 2.04 0.07
N GLY A 58 -10.34 2.43 -0.87
CA GLY A 58 -11.21 1.54 -1.64
C GLY A 58 -10.45 0.64 -2.61
N LYS A 59 -11.19 -0.27 -3.23
CA LYS A 59 -10.68 -1.20 -4.24
C LYS A 59 -10.18 -0.42 -5.45
N MET A 60 -8.98 -0.75 -5.90
CA MET A 60 -8.35 -0.14 -7.08
C MET A 60 -8.26 1.40 -7.02
N ALA A 61 -8.32 2.00 -5.82
CA ALA A 61 -8.38 3.46 -5.65
C ALA A 61 -7.22 4.20 -6.31
N PHE A 62 -5.99 3.68 -6.22
CA PHE A 62 -4.77 4.20 -6.85
C PHE A 62 -4.17 3.21 -7.86
N HIS A 63 -4.97 2.28 -8.38
CA HIS A 63 -4.52 1.28 -9.35
C HIS A 63 -3.85 1.95 -10.57
N GLU A 64 -2.63 1.53 -10.89
CA GLU A 64 -1.76 2.08 -11.93
C GLU A 64 -1.39 3.58 -11.78
N CYS A 65 -1.34 4.12 -10.57
CA CYS A 65 -0.75 5.44 -10.31
C CYS A 65 0.79 5.38 -10.38
N ARG A 66 1.32 5.12 -11.57
CA ARG A 66 2.74 4.80 -11.80
C ARG A 66 3.72 5.93 -11.46
N SER A 67 3.25 7.18 -11.34
CA SER A 67 4.11 8.31 -10.94
C SER A 67 4.05 8.63 -9.44
N LEU A 68 3.18 7.98 -8.67
CA LEU A 68 3.00 8.26 -7.25
C LEU A 68 4.24 7.77 -6.50
N ARG A 69 4.88 8.68 -5.75
CA ARG A 69 6.14 8.39 -5.05
C ARG A 69 5.96 8.11 -3.58
N SER A 70 5.04 8.83 -2.94
CA SER A 70 4.74 8.67 -1.54
C SER A 70 3.27 8.91 -1.24
N ILE A 71 2.80 8.28 -0.16
CA ILE A 71 1.45 8.52 0.36
C ILE A 71 1.41 8.33 1.88
N ASP A 72 0.69 9.20 2.56
CA ASP A 72 0.49 9.13 4.00
C ASP A 72 -0.86 8.49 4.33
N LEU A 73 -0.81 7.29 4.92
CA LEU A 73 -1.95 6.46 5.28
C LEU A 73 -2.01 6.21 6.80
N ARG A 74 -1.43 7.10 7.63
CA ARG A 74 -1.34 6.89 9.09
C ARG A 74 -2.69 6.76 9.79
N SER A 75 -3.75 7.30 9.21
CA SER A 75 -5.12 7.24 9.75
C SER A 75 -5.94 6.04 9.27
N VAL A 76 -5.45 5.30 8.26
CA VAL A 76 -6.18 4.26 7.54
C VAL A 76 -6.22 2.96 8.33
N VAL A 77 -7.39 2.32 8.34
CA VAL A 77 -7.67 1.05 9.00
C VAL A 77 -7.67 -0.12 8.00
N GLU A 78 -8.16 0.12 6.78
CA GLU A 78 -8.32 -0.90 5.75
C GLU A 78 -7.85 -0.39 4.38
N ILE A 79 -7.05 -1.21 3.69
CA ILE A 79 -6.64 -1.01 2.31
C ILE A 79 -7.30 -2.07 1.42
N GLY A 80 -8.05 -1.62 0.41
CA GLY A 80 -8.83 -2.45 -0.48
C GLY A 80 -8.02 -3.30 -1.46
N MET A 81 -8.72 -4.21 -2.13
CA MET A 81 -8.17 -5.04 -3.20
C MET A 81 -7.53 -4.18 -4.30
N GLN A 82 -6.30 -4.51 -4.69
CA GLN A 82 -5.56 -3.83 -5.75
C GLN A 82 -5.45 -2.31 -5.59
N ALA A 83 -5.59 -1.78 -4.36
CA ALA A 83 -5.66 -0.34 -4.11
C ALA A 83 -4.48 0.44 -4.71
N PHE A 84 -3.26 -0.10 -4.65
CA PHE A 84 -2.02 0.47 -5.18
C PHE A 84 -1.35 -0.45 -6.20
N PHE A 85 -2.10 -1.38 -6.81
CA PHE A 85 -1.58 -2.30 -7.83
C PHE A 85 -0.82 -1.53 -8.92
N ARG A 86 0.41 -1.95 -9.24
CA ARG A 86 1.30 -1.31 -10.23
C ARG A 86 1.62 0.16 -9.96
N CYS A 87 1.66 0.60 -8.71
CA CYS A 87 2.28 1.87 -8.34
C CYS A 87 3.82 1.74 -8.32
N ALA A 88 4.41 1.50 -9.50
CA ALA A 88 5.80 1.06 -9.63
C ALA A 88 6.85 2.00 -8.99
N ASN A 89 6.59 3.32 -8.95
CA ASN A 89 7.48 4.32 -8.36
C ASN A 89 7.17 4.65 -6.88
N LEU A 90 6.23 3.93 -6.25
CA LEU A 90 5.88 4.16 -4.85
C LEU A 90 7.00 3.64 -3.96
N THR A 91 7.74 4.56 -3.35
CA THR A 91 8.89 4.25 -2.48
C THR A 91 8.56 4.38 -1.00
N ASP A 92 7.67 5.30 -0.63
CA ASP A 92 7.38 5.63 0.77
C ASP A 92 5.87 5.56 1.06
N VAL A 93 5.46 4.62 1.91
CA VAL A 93 4.09 4.52 2.39
C VAL A 93 4.10 4.60 3.91
N LYS A 94 3.48 5.66 4.45
CA LYS A 94 3.42 5.85 5.90
C LYS A 94 2.17 5.16 6.44
N PHE A 95 2.35 3.99 7.00
CA PHE A 95 1.30 3.32 7.75
C PHE A 95 1.26 3.79 9.20
N GLY A 96 0.09 3.73 9.81
CA GLY A 96 -0.12 4.10 11.20
C GLY A 96 -0.48 2.91 12.08
N ASP A 97 -0.79 3.21 13.33
CA ASP A 97 -1.11 2.27 14.40
C ASP A 97 -2.55 1.72 14.36
N LYS A 98 -3.29 2.02 13.28
CA LYS A 98 -4.68 1.60 13.09
C LYS A 98 -4.88 0.66 11.92
N LEU A 99 -3.86 0.44 11.09
CA LEU A 99 -3.98 -0.40 9.91
C LEU A 99 -4.13 -1.87 10.32
N GLU A 100 -5.30 -2.45 10.09
CA GLU A 100 -5.60 -3.83 10.48
C GLU A 100 -5.56 -4.80 9.30
N THR A 101 -5.95 -4.36 8.10
CA THR A 101 -6.09 -5.23 6.93
C THR A 101 -5.51 -4.62 5.65
N ILE A 102 -4.74 -5.42 4.93
CA ILE A 102 -4.27 -5.13 3.57
C ILE A 102 -4.90 -6.13 2.59
N GLY A 103 -5.56 -5.60 1.58
CA GLY A 103 -6.35 -6.33 0.59
C GLY A 103 -5.54 -7.19 -0.38
N ILE A 104 -6.27 -8.03 -1.11
CA ILE A 104 -5.71 -8.93 -2.15
C ILE A 104 -4.99 -8.07 -3.21
N TYR A 105 -3.73 -8.40 -3.51
CA TYR A 105 -2.88 -7.67 -4.45
C TYR A 105 -2.78 -6.15 -4.22
N ALA A 106 -3.00 -5.68 -2.98
CA ALA A 106 -3.12 -4.25 -2.70
C ALA A 106 -1.90 -3.43 -3.17
N PHE A 107 -0.69 -3.97 -3.06
CA PHE A 107 0.57 -3.38 -3.47
C PHE A 107 1.35 -4.27 -4.45
N ASP A 108 0.68 -5.17 -5.18
CA ASP A 108 1.37 -6.00 -6.18
C ASP A 108 2.00 -5.12 -7.27
N GLU A 109 3.20 -5.50 -7.69
CA GLU A 109 4.06 -4.75 -8.63
C GLU A 109 4.42 -3.32 -8.14
N CYS A 110 4.43 -3.05 -6.83
CA CYS A 110 5.06 -1.85 -6.26
C CYS A 110 6.58 -2.03 -6.19
N THR A 111 7.23 -2.05 -7.35
CA THR A 111 8.62 -2.48 -7.53
C THR A 111 9.67 -1.61 -6.84
N SER A 112 9.34 -0.38 -6.46
CA SER A 112 10.24 0.56 -5.76
C SER A 112 10.01 0.63 -4.24
N LEU A 113 9.09 -0.15 -3.68
CA LEU A 113 8.79 -0.12 -2.26
C LEU A 113 9.87 -0.88 -1.47
N GLU A 114 10.62 -0.17 -0.62
CA GLU A 114 11.84 -0.72 0.02
C GLU A 114 11.62 -1.23 1.44
N HIS A 115 10.73 -0.57 2.19
CA HIS A 115 10.53 -0.79 3.63
C HIS A 115 9.05 -0.75 3.98
N LEU A 116 8.63 -1.66 4.87
CA LEU A 116 7.27 -1.69 5.40
C LEU A 116 7.30 -1.71 6.93
N ASN A 117 6.60 -0.74 7.53
CA ASN A 117 6.35 -0.71 8.96
C ASN A 117 4.87 -1.03 9.20
N LEU A 118 4.57 -2.27 9.60
CA LEU A 118 3.21 -2.80 9.77
C LEU A 118 2.93 -3.10 11.25
N THR A 119 3.20 -2.15 12.14
CA THR A 119 3.14 -2.32 13.61
C THR A 119 1.77 -2.65 14.20
N SER A 120 0.69 -2.51 13.45
CA SER A 120 -0.69 -2.81 13.92
C SER A 120 -1.46 -3.80 13.05
N ILE A 121 -0.81 -4.37 12.04
CA ILE A 121 -1.45 -5.26 11.08
C ILE A 121 -1.97 -6.54 11.74
N ILE A 122 -3.18 -6.95 11.34
CA ILE A 122 -3.79 -8.22 11.77
C ILE A 122 -3.77 -9.22 10.62
N THR A 123 -4.19 -8.80 9.42
CA THR A 123 -4.29 -9.66 8.23
C THR A 123 -3.63 -9.05 7.00
N ILE A 124 -2.78 -9.84 6.34
CA ILE A 124 -2.25 -9.56 5.00
C ILE A 124 -2.82 -10.59 4.03
N LYS A 125 -3.60 -10.13 3.04
CA LYS A 125 -4.29 -11.01 2.11
C LYS A 125 -3.41 -11.49 0.95
N HIS A 126 -3.97 -12.43 0.18
CA HIS A 126 -3.30 -13.09 -0.94
C HIS A 126 -2.61 -12.09 -1.87
N GLY A 127 -1.31 -12.32 -2.14
CA GLY A 127 -0.52 -11.51 -3.06
C GLY A 127 -0.36 -10.03 -2.70
N ALA A 128 -0.70 -9.61 -1.47
CA ALA A 128 -0.77 -8.20 -1.09
C ALA A 128 0.47 -7.36 -1.45
N PHE A 129 1.67 -7.93 -1.36
CA PHE A 129 2.95 -7.30 -1.72
C PHE A 129 3.71 -8.15 -2.75
N GLN A 130 2.98 -8.86 -3.61
CA GLN A 130 3.60 -9.65 -4.67
C GLN A 130 4.46 -8.74 -5.57
N SER A 131 5.56 -9.28 -6.10
CA SER A 131 6.51 -8.59 -6.99
C SER A 131 7.07 -7.26 -6.45
N CYS A 132 7.08 -7.05 -5.12
CA CYS A 132 7.77 -5.92 -4.49
C CYS A 132 9.29 -6.19 -4.45
N ILE A 133 9.93 -6.17 -5.62
CA ILE A 133 11.33 -6.62 -5.80
C ILE A 133 12.37 -5.79 -5.03
N ALA A 134 12.05 -4.55 -4.67
CA ALA A 134 12.92 -3.67 -3.88
C ALA A 134 12.76 -3.88 -2.36
N LEU A 135 11.74 -4.63 -1.91
CA LEU A 135 11.43 -4.76 -0.50
C LEU A 135 12.54 -5.50 0.23
N THR A 136 13.18 -4.83 1.19
CA THR A 136 14.33 -5.36 1.94
C THR A 136 14.00 -5.71 3.39
N SER A 137 13.06 -5.01 4.01
CA SER A 137 12.69 -5.20 5.41
C SER A 137 11.21 -4.97 5.66
N ILE A 138 10.68 -5.72 6.63
CA ILE A 138 9.31 -5.60 7.11
C ILE A 138 9.32 -5.74 8.63
N GLU A 139 8.66 -4.81 9.30
CA GLU A 139 8.35 -4.90 10.73
C GLU A 139 6.88 -5.28 10.91
N PHE A 140 6.62 -6.33 11.69
CA PHE A 140 5.28 -6.86 11.92
C PHE A 140 4.74 -6.49 13.30
N SER A 141 3.42 -6.42 13.40
CA SER A 141 2.70 -6.30 14.67
C SER A 141 2.72 -7.60 15.47
N GLU A 142 2.81 -7.51 16.79
CA GLU A 142 2.49 -8.62 17.72
C GLU A 142 1.03 -9.10 17.60
N ARG A 143 0.16 -8.27 17.00
CA ARG A 143 -1.25 -8.58 16.71
C ARG A 143 -1.44 -9.32 15.39
N LEU A 144 -0.39 -9.55 14.60
CA LEU A 144 -0.51 -10.28 13.35
C LEU A 144 -1.13 -11.66 13.60
N GLU A 145 -2.18 -11.98 12.84
CA GLU A 145 -2.94 -13.23 12.93
C GLU A 145 -2.87 -14.05 11.64
N ARG A 146 -2.72 -13.40 10.47
CA ARG A 146 -2.78 -14.12 9.20
C ARG A 146 -1.97 -13.45 8.10
N ILE A 147 -1.14 -14.26 7.44
CA ILE A 147 -0.54 -13.95 6.13
C ILE A 147 -1.03 -15.00 5.14
N GLU A 148 -1.77 -14.57 4.12
CA GLU A 148 -2.30 -15.48 3.09
C GLU A 148 -1.25 -15.81 2.02
N LEU A 149 -1.56 -16.82 1.18
CA LEU A 149 -0.66 -17.34 0.14
C LEU A 149 -0.09 -16.23 -0.75
N ASN A 150 1.19 -16.36 -1.12
CA ASN A 150 1.89 -15.46 -2.05
C ASN A 150 1.93 -13.98 -1.63
N ALA A 151 1.56 -13.62 -0.39
CA ALA A 151 1.55 -12.23 0.08
C ALA A 151 2.87 -11.48 -0.18
N PHE A 152 4.00 -12.18 -0.17
CA PHE A 152 5.34 -11.63 -0.47
C PHE A 152 6.05 -12.39 -1.60
N CYS A 153 5.30 -13.04 -2.50
CA CYS A 153 5.94 -13.73 -3.62
C CYS A 153 6.62 -12.73 -4.57
N GLY A 154 7.82 -13.05 -5.07
CA GLY A 154 8.62 -12.15 -5.90
C GLY A 154 9.36 -11.06 -5.12
N CYS A 155 9.32 -11.06 -3.79
CA CYS A 155 10.12 -10.15 -2.95
C CYS A 155 11.57 -10.65 -2.84
N GLU A 156 12.31 -10.61 -3.96
CA GLU A 156 13.64 -11.22 -4.10
C GLU A 156 14.70 -10.65 -3.16
N ARG A 157 14.53 -9.39 -2.73
CA ARG A 157 15.45 -8.71 -1.81
C ARG A 157 15.13 -8.92 -0.33
N LEU A 158 14.01 -9.54 -0.01
CA LEU A 158 13.57 -9.73 1.35
C LEU A 158 14.31 -10.92 1.98
N ARG A 159 15.37 -10.62 2.76
CA ARG A 159 16.31 -11.64 3.25
C ARG A 159 15.84 -12.36 4.52
N ARG A 160 15.17 -11.66 5.42
CA ARG A 160 14.69 -12.20 6.71
C ARG A 160 13.45 -11.45 7.15
N ILE A 161 12.47 -12.20 7.62
CA ILE A 161 11.31 -11.65 8.30
C ILE A 161 11.29 -12.18 9.73
N ALA A 162 11.23 -11.30 10.71
CA ALA A 162 10.89 -11.66 12.08
C ALA A 162 9.37 -11.70 12.20
N ILE A 163 8.80 -12.90 12.22
CA ILE A 163 7.35 -13.10 12.36
C ILE A 163 7.08 -13.41 13.84
N PRO A 164 6.21 -12.66 14.52
CA PRO A 164 5.87 -12.94 15.92
C PRO A 164 5.29 -14.35 16.00
N LEU A 165 5.89 -15.19 16.85
CA LEU A 165 5.59 -16.61 16.93
C LEU A 165 4.21 -16.86 17.54
N LYS A 166 3.16 -16.85 16.73
CA LYS A 166 1.90 -17.56 17.04
C LYS A 166 1.84 -18.82 16.17
N ARG A 167 1.53 -19.95 16.81
CA ARG A 167 1.75 -21.30 16.25
C ARG A 167 0.91 -21.64 15.01
N ASP A 168 -0.05 -20.79 14.62
CA ASP A 168 -1.01 -21.07 13.54
C ASP A 168 -1.12 -19.94 12.48
N LEU A 169 -0.13 -19.04 12.38
CA LEU A 169 -0.20 -17.86 11.47
C LEU A 169 -0.17 -18.19 9.98
N PHE A 170 0.28 -19.40 9.63
CA PHE A 170 0.35 -19.89 8.27
C PHE A 170 -0.69 -20.98 8.08
N THR A 171 -1.56 -20.84 7.09
CA THR A 171 -2.37 -21.96 6.60
C THR A 171 -1.55 -22.97 5.77
N PHE A 172 -0.22 -22.85 5.79
CA PHE A 172 0.72 -23.69 5.06
C PHE A 172 1.82 -24.19 6.01
N ASP A 173 2.21 -25.45 5.77
CA ASP A 173 3.11 -26.30 6.53
C ASP A 173 4.24 -25.55 7.29
N PRO A 174 4.38 -25.76 8.63
CA PRO A 174 5.46 -25.19 9.43
C PRO A 174 6.87 -25.51 8.93
N HIS A 175 7.04 -26.51 8.06
CA HIS A 175 8.35 -26.94 7.57
C HIS A 175 8.90 -26.13 6.38
N GLN A 176 8.14 -25.23 5.75
CA GLN A 176 8.61 -24.63 4.49
C GLN A 176 9.34 -23.27 4.58
N GLN A 177 9.11 -22.36 5.55
CA GLN A 177 9.40 -20.93 5.25
C GLN A 177 9.98 -19.98 6.32
N ALA A 178 10.83 -20.45 7.22
CA ALA A 178 11.69 -19.55 8.02
C ALA A 178 12.95 -19.06 7.28
N TYR A 179 13.30 -19.64 6.12
CA TYR A 179 14.52 -19.29 5.39
C TYR A 179 14.29 -19.38 3.85
N ASN A 180 14.28 -18.23 3.16
CA ASN A 180 14.55 -18.08 1.71
C ASN A 180 13.52 -18.50 0.62
N GLN A 181 12.19 -18.51 0.82
CA GLN A 181 11.26 -18.86 -0.28
C GLN A 181 10.37 -17.73 -0.84
N PHE A 182 10.63 -16.46 -0.54
CA PHE A 182 9.85 -15.35 -1.11
C PHE A 182 10.01 -15.18 -2.64
N SER A 183 10.91 -15.93 -3.28
CA SER A 183 11.23 -15.80 -4.71
C SER A 183 10.39 -16.70 -5.64
N ARG A 184 9.63 -17.68 -5.13
CA ARG A 184 8.89 -18.64 -5.98
C ARG A 184 7.41 -18.64 -5.63
N CYS A 185 6.57 -18.35 -6.63
CA CYS A 185 5.12 -18.49 -6.49
C CYS A 185 4.79 -19.92 -6.95
N GLU A 186 4.36 -20.77 -6.02
CA GLU A 186 3.79 -22.10 -6.33
C GLU A 186 2.28 -22.06 -6.13
#